data_AF-A0A6L4B4T1-F1
#
_entry.id   AF-A0A6L4B4T1-F1
#
_cell.length_a   1.000
_cell.length_b   1.000
_cell.length_c   1.000
_cell.angle_alpha   90.00
_cell.angle_beta   90.00
_cell.angle_gamma   90.00
#
_symmetry.space_group_name_H-M   'P 1'
#
loop_
_entity.id
_entity.type
_entity.pdbx_description
1 polymer ?
#
loop_
_entity_poly.entity_id
_entity_poly.type
_entity_poly.pdbx_seq_one_letter_code
_entity_poly.pdbx_strand_id
1 'polypeptide(L)'
;MRKPFKHCLVLATLITLAGAASARAGGDTFIKSDDYKEGEEVVKVFLQDEDYAKMIDDAERNDVDLDWAWVDTGDGKMKPKVKQLGFDIRSFGSVTIPEISSFHKGMVPPEVTASVRENLVKACEHLGLEVVESGGALELGAALVDYKQDSSWTPWGNIKPFIEVEVRLRATEGDRVLALIRQQTHGDGATGAAFNFADQLMRFLQ
;
A
#
# COMPACT_ATOMS: atom_id res chain seq x y z
N MET A 1 66.07 -7.33 -49.08
CA MET A 1 64.91 -7.44 -50.01
C MET A 1 63.68 -6.82 -49.35
N ARG A 2 62.89 -6.12 -50.19
CA ARG A 2 61.55 -5.52 -50.11
C ARG A 2 60.65 -5.62 -48.82
N LYS A 3 60.12 -4.44 -48.45
CA LYS A 3 58.84 -3.97 -47.83
C LYS A 3 57.59 -4.89 -47.96
N PRO A 4 56.42 -4.66 -47.25
CA PRO A 4 55.90 -3.36 -46.75
C PRO A 4 55.16 -3.28 -45.37
N PHE A 5 54.90 -2.01 -45.01
CA PHE A 5 54.08 -1.40 -43.93
C PHE A 5 52.63 -1.93 -43.77
N LYS A 6 52.05 -1.79 -42.56
CA LYS A 6 50.96 -0.82 -42.21
C LYS A 6 50.34 -1.00 -40.79
N HIS A 7 50.34 0.12 -40.04
CA HIS A 7 49.28 0.67 -39.16
C HIS A 7 49.02 -0.06 -37.81
N CYS A 8 49.11 0.55 -36.62
CA CYS A 8 48.54 1.78 -36.00
C CYS A 8 47.57 1.34 -34.89
N LEU A 9 47.88 1.57 -33.61
CA LEU A 9 46.87 1.93 -32.61
C LEU A 9 47.52 2.59 -31.39
N VAL A 10 47.22 3.88 -31.22
CA VAL A 10 47.44 4.68 -30.02
C VAL A 10 46.19 4.51 -29.16
N LEU A 11 46.33 4.22 -27.86
CA LEU A 11 45.22 4.31 -26.92
C LEU A 11 45.57 5.36 -25.86
N ALA A 12 44.87 6.49 -25.93
CA ALA A 12 44.89 7.55 -24.93
C ALA A 12 43.77 7.27 -23.91
N THR A 13 44.13 7.19 -22.63
CA THR A 13 43.17 7.16 -21.52
C THR A 13 43.18 8.53 -20.88
N LEU A 14 42.05 9.23 -20.99
CA LEU A 14 41.83 10.57 -20.47
C LEU A 14 40.53 10.49 -19.66
N ILE A 15 40.54 11.14 -18.50
CA ILE A 15 39.47 11.92 -17.85
C ILE A 15 39.55 11.76 -16.33
N THR A 16 40.31 12.69 -15.76
CA THR A 16 40.06 13.35 -14.48
C THR A 16 38.62 13.84 -14.36
N LEU A 17 37.95 13.55 -13.25
CA LEU A 17 36.84 14.35 -12.74
C LEU A 17 37.01 14.55 -11.23
N ALA A 18 37.49 15.73 -10.85
CA ALA A 18 37.31 16.31 -9.52
C ALA A 18 36.63 17.66 -9.73
N GLY A 19 35.43 17.82 -9.20
CA GLY A 19 34.60 19.02 -9.37
C GLY A 19 33.30 18.90 -8.60
N ALA A 20 33.38 19.32 -7.33
CA ALA A 20 32.35 19.51 -6.32
C ALA A 20 30.86 19.60 -6.74
N ALA A 21 30.02 18.90 -5.99
CA ALA A 21 28.82 19.50 -5.40
C ALA A 21 28.52 18.84 -4.06
N SER A 22 28.73 19.59 -2.98
CA SER A 22 28.14 19.28 -1.68
C SER A 22 26.64 19.48 -1.77
N ALA A 23 25.88 18.41 -1.53
CA ALA A 23 24.51 18.52 -1.03
C ALA A 23 24.37 17.53 0.12
N ARG A 24 24.66 18.01 1.33
CA ARG A 24 24.04 17.49 2.54
C ARG A 24 22.56 17.88 2.47
N ALA A 25 21.70 16.92 2.27
CA ALA A 25 20.34 16.97 2.75
C ALA A 25 20.03 15.56 3.27
N GLY A 26 19.74 15.46 4.56
CA GLY A 26 19.21 14.24 5.15
C GLY A 26 17.88 13.94 4.49
N GLY A 27 17.87 12.94 3.62
CA GLY A 27 16.69 12.15 3.39
C GLY A 27 16.84 10.95 4.30
N ASP A 28 15.93 10.79 5.26
CA ASP A 28 15.61 9.45 5.72
C ASP A 28 15.36 8.63 4.46
N THR A 29 16.24 7.68 4.17
CA THR A 29 16.03 6.73 3.09
C THR A 29 14.87 5.86 3.53
N PHE A 30 13.65 6.32 3.27
CA PHE A 30 12.51 5.46 3.12
C PHE A 30 12.84 4.58 1.92
N ILE A 31 13.25 3.34 2.21
CA ILE A 31 13.09 2.27 1.25
C ILE A 31 11.58 2.13 1.15
N LYS A 32 10.94 2.81 0.19
CA LYS A 32 9.74 2.26 -0.44
C LYS A 32 10.18 0.84 -0.82
N SER A 33 9.59 -0.19 -0.23
CA SER A 33 9.83 -1.54 -0.73
C SER A 33 9.45 -1.50 -2.21
N ASP A 34 10.44 -1.76 -3.04
CA ASP A 34 10.40 -1.73 -4.49
C ASP A 34 9.57 -2.90 -5.07
N ASP A 35 8.62 -3.42 -4.30
CA ASP A 35 8.13 -4.79 -4.42
C ASP A 35 6.67 -4.80 -4.90
N TYR A 36 6.49 -4.16 -6.06
CA TYR A 36 5.74 -4.77 -7.16
C TYR A 36 6.13 -4.15 -8.49
N LYS A 37 6.48 -5.01 -9.44
CA LYS A 37 6.72 -4.65 -10.84
C LYS A 37 5.63 -5.27 -11.70
N GLU A 38 5.29 -4.59 -12.79
CA GLU A 38 4.40 -5.12 -13.83
C GLU A 38 4.82 -6.57 -14.19
N GLY A 39 4.02 -7.56 -13.79
CA GLY A 39 4.31 -9.00 -13.97
C GLY A 39 4.54 -9.83 -12.69
N GLU A 40 4.45 -9.25 -11.49
CA GLU A 40 4.53 -10.01 -10.23
C GLU A 40 3.19 -10.65 -9.80
N GLU A 41 3.29 -11.74 -9.04
CA GLU A 41 2.16 -12.60 -8.67
C GLU A 41 1.22 -11.89 -7.67
N VAL A 42 -0.04 -11.74 -8.06
CA VAL A 42 -1.10 -11.22 -7.20
C VAL A 42 -1.43 -12.26 -6.12
N VAL A 43 -1.22 -11.90 -4.86
CA VAL A 43 -1.52 -12.76 -3.70
C VAL A 43 -3.01 -12.62 -3.35
N LYS A 44 -3.85 -13.52 -3.87
CA LYS A 44 -5.33 -13.46 -3.77
C LYS A 44 -5.86 -13.92 -2.40
N VAL A 45 -5.59 -13.15 -1.35
CA VAL A 45 -6.07 -13.51 0.01
C VAL A 45 -7.55 -13.23 0.15
N PHE A 46 -7.99 -12.08 -0.35
CA PHE A 46 -9.35 -11.59 -0.24
C PHE A 46 -9.83 -10.97 -1.56
N LEU A 47 -9.04 -10.07 -2.14
CA LEU A 47 -9.33 -9.52 -3.47
C LEU A 47 -9.08 -10.56 -4.56
N GLN A 48 -9.93 -10.55 -5.58
CA GLN A 48 -9.88 -11.47 -6.72
C GLN A 48 -9.26 -10.78 -7.94
N ASP A 49 -8.88 -11.55 -8.97
CA ASP A 49 -8.25 -11.00 -10.20
C ASP A 49 -9.07 -9.84 -10.82
N GLU A 50 -10.39 -9.98 -10.82
CA GLU A 50 -11.30 -8.96 -11.36
C GLU A 50 -11.32 -7.66 -10.53
N ASP A 51 -10.97 -7.73 -9.25
CA ASP A 51 -10.80 -6.56 -8.41
C ASP A 51 -9.47 -5.87 -8.72
N TYR A 52 -8.39 -6.66 -8.80
CA TYR A 52 -7.06 -6.18 -9.14
C TYR A 52 -7.00 -5.52 -10.53
N ALA A 53 -7.75 -6.03 -11.50
CA ALA A 53 -7.87 -5.43 -12.82
C ALA A 53 -8.46 -4.01 -12.82
N LYS A 54 -9.07 -3.57 -11.71
CA LYS A 54 -9.63 -2.23 -11.55
C LYS A 54 -8.71 -1.28 -10.80
N MET A 55 -7.72 -1.80 -10.09
CA MET A 55 -6.83 -1.01 -9.23
C MET A 55 -5.84 -0.21 -10.07
N ILE A 56 -5.42 0.93 -9.52
CA ILE A 56 -4.41 1.79 -10.12
C ILE A 56 -3.29 1.95 -9.10
N ASP A 57 -2.06 1.97 -9.61
CA ASP A 57 -0.84 2.23 -8.85
C ASP A 57 -0.74 3.71 -8.44
N ASP A 58 -0.10 3.95 -7.29
CA ASP A 58 0.19 5.29 -6.76
C ASP A 58 -1.05 6.19 -6.69
N ALA A 59 -2.09 5.72 -6.00
CA ALA A 59 -3.32 6.47 -5.81
C ALA A 59 -3.17 7.48 -4.65
N GLU A 60 -3.43 8.76 -4.91
CA GLU A 60 -3.17 9.86 -3.97
C GLU A 60 -4.46 10.63 -3.63
N ARG A 61 -4.67 10.88 -2.32
CA ARG A 61 -5.71 11.79 -1.79
C ARG A 61 -5.39 12.22 -0.36
N ASN A 62 -5.68 13.48 0.00
CA ASN A 62 -5.54 14.03 1.35
C ASN A 62 -4.15 13.78 1.99
N ASP A 63 -3.09 13.97 1.21
CA ASP A 63 -1.69 13.72 1.60
C ASP A 63 -1.45 12.26 2.06
N VAL A 64 -2.21 11.32 1.48
CA VAL A 64 -2.03 9.88 1.60
C VAL A 64 -1.79 9.34 0.20
N ASP A 65 -0.67 8.64 0.05
CA ASP A 65 -0.34 7.86 -1.14
C ASP A 65 -0.60 6.39 -0.81
N LEU A 66 -1.44 5.76 -1.62
CA LEU A 66 -1.71 4.32 -1.57
C LEU A 66 -1.01 3.61 -2.71
N ASP A 67 -0.40 2.46 -2.42
CA ASP A 67 0.33 1.64 -3.38
C ASP A 67 -0.63 1.23 -4.50
N TRP A 68 -1.80 0.68 -4.14
CA TRP A 68 -2.88 0.42 -5.07
C TRP A 68 -4.25 0.79 -4.53
N ALA A 69 -5.02 1.49 -5.35
CA ALA A 69 -6.43 1.69 -5.07
C ALA A 69 -7.31 1.79 -6.31
N TRP A 70 -8.57 1.39 -6.14
CA TRP A 70 -9.70 1.84 -6.93
C TRP A 70 -10.73 2.43 -5.99
N VAL A 71 -11.32 3.56 -6.36
CA VAL A 71 -12.38 4.18 -5.56
C VAL A 71 -13.45 4.76 -6.46
N ASP A 72 -14.69 4.67 -6.02
CA ASP A 72 -15.82 5.26 -6.70
C ASP A 72 -15.78 6.78 -6.58
N THR A 73 -15.53 7.45 -7.70
CA THR A 73 -15.46 8.91 -7.85
C THR A 73 -16.78 9.51 -8.37
N GLY A 74 -17.81 8.70 -8.59
CA GLY A 74 -19.12 9.10 -9.11
C GLY A 74 -19.14 9.46 -10.61
N ASP A 75 -18.00 9.69 -11.24
CA ASP A 75 -17.90 9.99 -12.68
C ASP A 75 -17.46 8.79 -13.53
N GLY A 76 -17.36 7.62 -12.91
CA GLY A 76 -17.01 6.35 -13.55
C GLY A 76 -15.56 6.28 -14.02
N LYS A 77 -14.70 7.22 -13.63
CA LYS A 77 -13.30 7.26 -14.06
C LYS A 77 -12.35 6.82 -12.95
N MET A 78 -11.46 5.93 -13.34
CA MET A 78 -10.25 5.57 -12.62
C MET A 78 -9.26 6.73 -12.66
N LYS A 79 -8.80 7.22 -11.50
CA LYS A 79 -7.90 8.37 -11.38
C LYS A 79 -6.82 8.10 -10.32
N PRO A 80 -5.54 8.30 -10.65
CA PRO A 80 -4.46 8.24 -9.66
C PRO A 80 -4.62 9.32 -8.58
N LYS A 81 -4.86 10.58 -8.99
CA LYS A 81 -5.10 11.69 -8.03
C LYS A 81 -6.59 11.90 -7.80
N VAL A 82 -7.11 11.38 -6.69
CA VAL A 82 -8.54 11.41 -6.36
C VAL A 82 -8.88 12.70 -5.62
N LYS A 83 -9.60 13.61 -6.30
CA LYS A 83 -10.00 14.89 -5.70
C LYS A 83 -11.27 14.81 -4.87
N GLN A 84 -12.20 13.94 -5.26
CA GLN A 84 -13.52 13.82 -4.66
C GLN A 84 -14.01 12.39 -4.79
N LEU A 85 -14.64 11.90 -3.72
CA LEU A 85 -15.33 10.61 -3.68
C LEU A 85 -16.77 10.76 -4.17
N GLY A 86 -17.28 9.70 -4.81
CA GLY A 86 -18.68 9.60 -5.23
C GLY A 86 -19.65 9.27 -4.08
N PHE A 87 -19.15 9.22 -2.85
CA PHE A 87 -19.88 8.88 -1.63
C PHE A 87 -19.31 9.66 -0.44
N ASP A 88 -20.13 9.91 0.58
CA ASP A 88 -19.66 10.34 1.91
C ASP A 88 -19.79 9.14 2.84
N ILE A 89 -18.66 8.62 3.31
CA ILE A 89 -18.63 7.45 4.18
C ILE A 89 -19.51 7.64 5.43
N ARG A 90 -19.59 8.87 5.96
CA ARG A 90 -20.36 9.20 7.17
C ARG A 90 -21.86 9.14 6.96
N SER A 91 -22.33 9.30 5.72
CA SER A 91 -23.75 9.26 5.39
C SER A 91 -24.38 7.88 5.58
N PHE A 92 -23.58 6.82 5.64
CA PHE A 92 -24.05 5.46 5.84
C PHE A 92 -24.39 5.14 7.31
N GLY A 93 -23.83 5.90 8.26
CA GLY A 93 -24.13 5.79 9.68
C GLY A 93 -23.54 4.56 10.39
N SER A 94 -23.52 3.38 9.77
CA SER A 94 -23.00 2.15 10.39
C SER A 94 -22.12 1.32 9.46
N VAL A 95 -21.19 0.56 10.06
CA VAL A 95 -20.26 -0.32 9.37
C VAL A 95 -20.09 -1.64 10.11
N THR A 96 -20.02 -2.74 9.37
CA THR A 96 -19.57 -4.04 9.88
C THR A 96 -18.12 -4.27 9.45
N ILE A 97 -17.29 -4.70 10.41
CA ILE A 97 -15.88 -5.06 10.18
C ILE A 97 -15.71 -6.54 10.59
N PRO A 98 -15.71 -7.48 9.62
CA PRO A 98 -15.51 -8.89 9.89
C PRO A 98 -14.14 -9.21 10.50
N GLU A 99 -13.92 -10.48 10.87
CA GLU A 99 -12.59 -10.96 11.22
C GLU A 99 -11.62 -10.84 10.05
N ILE A 100 -10.38 -10.43 10.36
CA ILE A 100 -9.33 -10.24 9.36
C ILE A 100 -8.76 -11.61 8.99
N SER A 101 -8.86 -11.97 7.71
CA SER A 101 -8.19 -13.16 7.18
C SER A 101 -6.70 -12.90 6.97
N SER A 102 -5.90 -13.96 6.87
CA SER A 102 -4.48 -13.84 6.53
C SER A 102 -4.05 -14.90 5.54
N PHE A 103 -3.07 -14.56 4.69
CA PHE A 103 -2.50 -15.47 3.70
C PHE A 103 -1.78 -16.65 4.36
N HIS A 104 -0.85 -16.34 5.28
CA HIS A 104 -0.05 -17.33 5.99
C HIS A 104 -0.75 -17.83 7.26
N LYS A 105 -1.86 -18.55 7.10
CA LYS A 105 -2.58 -19.15 8.23
C LYS A 105 -1.64 -20.00 9.10
N GLY A 106 -1.46 -19.60 10.36
CA GLY A 106 -0.59 -20.27 11.34
C GLY A 106 0.82 -19.70 11.48
N MET A 107 1.26 -18.82 10.58
CA MET A 107 2.51 -18.05 10.76
C MET A 107 2.23 -16.66 11.32
N VAL A 108 1.13 -16.04 10.89
CA VAL A 108 0.67 -14.77 11.46
C VAL A 108 0.10 -15.01 12.86
N PRO A 109 0.64 -14.36 13.92
CA PRO A 109 0.07 -14.44 15.25
C PRO A 109 -1.35 -13.83 15.27
N PRO A 110 -2.35 -14.48 15.91
CA PRO A 110 -3.73 -13.99 15.94
C PRO A 110 -3.88 -12.57 16.49
N GLU A 111 -2.98 -12.14 17.37
CA GLU A 111 -2.94 -10.78 17.90
C GLU A 111 -2.67 -9.72 16.83
N VAL A 112 -1.99 -10.06 15.72
CA VAL A 112 -1.72 -9.13 14.63
C VAL A 112 -2.98 -8.85 13.82
N THR A 113 -3.70 -9.90 13.42
CA THR A 113 -4.98 -9.74 12.69
C THR A 113 -6.05 -9.09 13.57
N ALA A 114 -6.07 -9.42 14.87
CA ALA A 114 -6.91 -8.73 15.85
C ALA A 114 -6.54 -7.24 15.98
N SER A 115 -5.25 -6.91 15.99
CA SER A 115 -4.78 -5.52 16.06
C SER A 115 -5.15 -4.71 14.81
N VAL A 116 -5.09 -5.32 13.61
CA VAL A 116 -5.59 -4.68 12.38
C VAL A 116 -7.08 -4.37 12.52
N ARG A 117 -7.89 -5.35 12.94
CA ARG A 117 -9.32 -5.15 13.14
C ARG A 117 -9.60 -4.04 14.15
N GLU A 118 -8.96 -4.07 15.31
CA GLU A 118 -9.17 -3.11 16.39
C GLU A 118 -8.86 -1.68 15.94
N ASN A 119 -7.77 -1.47 15.19
CA ASN A 119 -7.43 -0.15 14.67
C ASN A 119 -8.42 0.33 13.61
N LEU A 120 -8.92 -0.56 12.74
CA LEU A 120 -9.98 -0.22 11.79
C LEU A 120 -11.29 0.17 12.49
N VAL A 121 -11.68 -0.56 13.55
CA VAL A 121 -12.84 -0.22 14.39
C VAL A 121 -12.71 1.20 14.95
N LYS A 122 -11.60 1.48 15.64
CA LYS A 122 -11.34 2.81 16.23
C LYS A 122 -11.35 3.92 15.17
N ALA A 123 -10.80 3.65 14.00
CA ALA A 123 -10.70 4.63 12.93
C ALA A 123 -12.10 4.92 12.33
N CYS A 124 -12.93 3.89 12.12
CA CYS A 124 -14.33 4.07 11.72
C CYS A 124 -15.17 4.81 12.77
N GLU A 125 -15.02 4.50 14.05
CA GLU A 125 -15.67 5.23 15.15
C GLU A 125 -15.26 6.70 15.17
N HIS A 126 -13.97 6.99 14.91
CA HIS A 126 -13.47 8.37 14.81
C HIS A 126 -14.07 9.13 13.62
N LEU A 127 -14.42 8.44 12.54
CA LEU A 127 -15.17 9.03 11.42
C LEU A 127 -16.66 9.28 11.75
N GLY A 128 -17.15 8.80 12.90
CA GLY A 128 -18.55 8.91 13.30
C GLY A 128 -19.44 7.79 12.76
N LEU A 129 -18.85 6.65 12.39
CA LEU A 129 -19.60 5.43 12.06
C LEU A 129 -19.87 4.61 13.32
N GLU A 130 -21.08 4.08 13.44
CA GLU A 130 -21.40 3.03 14.40
C GLU A 130 -20.86 1.69 13.90
N VAL A 131 -19.95 1.08 14.65
CA VAL A 131 -19.46 -0.26 14.32
C VAL A 131 -20.43 -1.31 14.89
N VAL A 132 -21.00 -2.13 14.00
CA VAL A 132 -21.98 -3.16 14.36
C VAL A 132 -21.49 -4.55 13.95
N GLU A 133 -21.80 -5.56 14.76
CA GLU A 133 -21.36 -6.94 14.54
C GLU A 133 -21.94 -7.57 13.26
N SER A 134 -23.12 -7.12 12.82
CA SER A 134 -23.72 -7.56 11.56
C SER A 134 -24.74 -6.55 11.04
N GLY A 135 -25.00 -6.57 9.74
CA GLY A 135 -26.06 -5.77 9.11
C GLY A 135 -25.75 -4.26 9.01
N GLY A 136 -24.48 -3.87 9.08
CA GLY A 136 -24.06 -2.50 8.83
C GLY A 136 -24.43 -2.02 7.41
N ALA A 137 -24.68 -0.73 7.27
CA ALA A 137 -24.92 -0.12 5.96
C ALA A 137 -23.68 -0.20 5.05
N LEU A 138 -22.50 -0.22 5.68
CA LEU A 138 -21.21 -0.54 5.05
C LEU A 138 -20.67 -1.88 5.57
N GLU A 139 -19.89 -2.53 4.73
CA GLU A 139 -18.99 -3.61 5.11
C GLU A 139 -17.56 -3.22 4.73
N LEU A 140 -16.65 -3.24 5.70
CA LEU A 140 -15.22 -3.06 5.51
C LEU A 140 -14.53 -4.41 5.69
N GLY A 141 -14.44 -5.17 4.61
CA GLY A 141 -13.72 -6.44 4.58
C GLY A 141 -12.23 -6.20 4.37
N ALA A 142 -11.39 -6.93 5.09
CA ALA A 142 -9.95 -6.78 4.98
C ALA A 142 -9.18 -8.09 5.24
N ALA A 143 -7.98 -8.18 4.67
CA ALA A 143 -7.10 -9.32 4.80
C ALA A 143 -5.63 -8.91 4.89
N LEU A 144 -4.89 -9.58 5.76
CA LEU A 144 -3.43 -9.42 5.88
C LEU A 144 -2.73 -10.30 4.83
N VAL A 145 -2.10 -9.64 3.87
CA VAL A 145 -1.40 -10.28 2.74
C VAL A 145 0.00 -10.71 3.14
N ASP A 146 0.75 -9.77 3.71
CA ASP A 146 2.10 -10.00 4.22
C ASP A 146 2.29 -9.23 5.53
N TYR A 147 3.25 -9.67 6.34
CA TYR A 147 3.63 -8.95 7.54
C TYR A 147 5.07 -9.25 7.93
N LYS A 148 5.68 -8.23 8.54
CA LYS A 148 6.98 -8.34 9.15
C LYS A 148 6.97 -7.68 10.51
N GLN A 149 7.23 -8.49 11.54
CA GLN A 149 7.19 -8.04 12.92
C GLN A 149 8.40 -7.17 13.31
N ASP A 150 9.61 -7.62 12.93
CA ASP A 150 10.86 -7.01 13.38
C ASP A 150 11.69 -6.49 12.22
N SER A 151 12.50 -5.47 12.50
CA SER A 151 13.49 -5.01 11.52
C SER A 151 14.53 -6.08 11.25
N SER A 152 14.88 -6.30 9.99
CA SER A 152 15.96 -7.23 9.62
C SER A 152 16.89 -6.63 8.59
N TRP A 153 18.19 -6.81 8.80
CA TRP A 153 19.21 -6.38 7.86
C TRP A 153 19.37 -7.39 6.72
N THR A 154 19.36 -6.90 5.49
CA THR A 154 19.66 -7.65 4.26
C THR A 154 20.84 -7.01 3.54
N PRO A 155 21.49 -7.70 2.58
CA PRO A 155 22.54 -7.11 1.76
C PRO A 155 22.12 -5.82 1.01
N TRP A 156 20.81 -5.60 0.83
CA TRP A 156 20.24 -4.46 0.11
C TRP A 156 19.68 -3.38 1.05
N GLY A 157 19.72 -3.57 2.37
CA GLY A 157 19.27 -2.58 3.34
C GLY A 157 18.55 -3.17 4.55
N ASN A 158 18.13 -2.28 5.45
CA ASN A 158 17.32 -2.64 6.60
C ASN A 158 15.84 -2.66 6.21
N ILE A 159 15.21 -3.83 6.27
CA ILE A 159 13.77 -3.98 6.06
C ILE A 159 13.10 -3.63 7.39
N LYS A 160 12.32 -2.54 7.40
CA LYS A 160 11.54 -2.10 8.57
C LYS A 160 10.32 -3.01 8.78
N PRO A 161 9.77 -3.11 10.02
CA PRO A 161 8.48 -3.76 10.23
C PRO A 161 7.39 -3.18 9.33
N PHE A 162 6.47 -4.04 8.90
CA PHE A 162 5.34 -3.65 8.06
C PHE A 162 4.17 -4.62 8.17
N ILE A 163 3.02 -4.17 7.71
CA ILE A 163 1.91 -5.02 7.29
C ILE A 163 1.54 -4.66 5.86
N GLU A 164 1.04 -5.63 5.11
CA GLU A 164 0.38 -5.40 3.83
C GLU A 164 -1.06 -5.88 3.92
N VAL A 165 -2.01 -4.99 3.62
CA VAL A 165 -3.44 -5.25 3.81
C VAL A 165 -4.23 -5.00 2.54
N GLU A 166 -5.06 -5.97 2.16
CA GLU A 166 -6.13 -5.83 1.18
C GLU A 166 -7.42 -5.39 1.86
N VAL A 167 -8.15 -4.48 1.22
CA VAL A 167 -9.43 -3.94 1.71
C VAL A 167 -10.45 -3.86 0.59
N ARG A 168 -11.70 -4.20 0.93
CA ARG A 168 -12.89 -3.89 0.15
C ARG A 168 -13.88 -3.15 1.03
N LEU A 169 -14.21 -1.93 0.64
CA LEU A 169 -15.32 -1.17 1.21
C LEU A 169 -16.54 -1.34 0.31
N ARG A 170 -17.66 -1.77 0.89
CA ARG A 170 -18.89 -2.07 0.16
C ARG A 170 -20.09 -1.44 0.85
N ALA A 171 -20.99 -0.84 0.07
CA ALA A 171 -22.34 -0.52 0.53
C ALA A 171 -23.20 -1.78 0.48
N THR A 172 -23.78 -2.15 1.62
CA THR A 172 -24.63 -3.34 1.75
C THR A 172 -25.90 -3.20 0.91
N GLU A 173 -26.46 -1.99 0.85
CA GLU A 173 -27.56 -1.68 -0.06
C GLU A 173 -27.07 -1.70 -1.51
N GLY A 174 -27.69 -2.54 -2.34
CA GLY A 174 -27.37 -2.66 -3.76
C GLY A 174 -26.04 -3.34 -4.06
N ASP A 175 -25.36 -3.90 -3.06
CA ASP A 175 -24.11 -4.67 -3.21
C ASP A 175 -23.01 -3.91 -3.97
N ARG A 176 -22.89 -2.60 -3.71
CA ARG A 176 -21.99 -1.72 -4.47
C ARG A 176 -20.62 -1.64 -3.80
N VAL A 177 -19.58 -2.01 -4.53
CA VAL A 177 -18.19 -1.76 -4.12
C VAL A 177 -17.88 -0.26 -4.25
N LEU A 178 -17.41 0.33 -3.17
CA LEU A 178 -17.06 1.75 -3.08
C LEU A 178 -15.56 1.98 -3.18
N ALA A 179 -14.75 1.06 -2.62
CA ALA A 179 -13.31 1.12 -2.70
C ALA A 179 -12.68 -0.28 -2.65
N LEU A 180 -11.55 -0.41 -3.35
CA LEU A 180 -10.62 -1.54 -3.30
C LEU A 180 -9.24 -0.95 -3.03
N ILE A 181 -8.56 -1.41 -1.98
CA ILE A 181 -7.26 -0.85 -1.58
C ILE A 181 -6.32 -2.00 -1.24
N ARG A 182 -5.06 -1.88 -1.62
CA ARG A 182 -3.97 -2.71 -1.11
C ARG A 182 -2.81 -1.79 -0.77
N GLN A 183 -2.35 -1.90 0.47
CA GLN A 183 -1.34 -1.01 1.01
C GLN A 183 -0.36 -1.76 1.89
N GLN A 184 0.93 -1.52 1.68
CA GLN A 184 1.96 -1.82 2.65
C GLN A 184 2.22 -0.60 3.55
N THR A 185 2.04 -0.77 4.86
CA THR A 185 2.31 0.29 5.83
C THR A 185 3.39 -0.14 6.81
N HIS A 186 4.34 0.76 7.06
CA HIS A 186 5.40 0.57 8.04
C HIS A 186 5.03 1.15 9.41
N GLY A 187 5.67 0.62 10.46
CA GLY A 187 5.58 1.16 11.82
C GLY A 187 6.68 0.64 12.72
N ASP A 188 6.62 0.98 14.01
CA ASP A 188 7.58 0.50 15.03
C ASP A 188 7.38 -0.98 15.42
N GLY A 189 6.59 -1.70 14.62
CA GLY A 189 6.15 -3.09 14.82
C GLY A 189 4.81 -3.31 14.09
N ALA A 190 4.31 -4.55 14.09
CA ALA A 190 3.06 -4.88 13.39
C ALA A 190 1.84 -4.09 13.91
N THR A 191 1.73 -3.87 15.22
CA THR A 191 0.65 -3.05 15.81
C THR A 191 0.77 -1.57 15.42
N GLY A 192 1.99 -1.02 15.39
CA GLY A 192 2.20 0.36 14.95
C GLY A 192 1.88 0.54 13.46
N ALA A 193 2.24 -0.46 12.64
CA ALA A 193 1.90 -0.51 11.23
C ALA A 193 0.36 -0.60 11.03
N ALA A 194 -0.34 -1.39 11.84
CA ALA A 194 -1.81 -1.48 11.83
C ALA A 194 -2.51 -0.16 12.17
N PHE A 195 -2.00 0.57 13.17
CA PHE A 195 -2.49 1.90 13.49
C PHE A 195 -2.28 2.88 12.33
N ASN A 196 -1.06 2.95 11.80
CA ASN A 196 -0.72 3.83 10.68
C ASN A 196 -1.57 3.52 9.44
N PHE A 197 -1.80 2.24 9.16
CA PHE A 197 -2.63 1.80 8.05
C PHE A 197 -4.07 2.28 8.21
N ALA A 198 -4.67 2.10 9.39
CA ALA A 198 -6.03 2.54 9.65
C ALA A 198 -6.19 4.06 9.54
N ASP A 199 -5.21 4.83 10.05
CA ASP A 199 -5.19 6.30 9.90
C ASP A 199 -5.11 6.73 8.43
N GLN A 200 -4.18 6.14 7.67
CA GLN A 200 -4.01 6.40 6.23
C GLN A 200 -5.30 6.10 5.46
N LEU A 201 -5.90 4.92 5.69
CA LEU A 201 -7.13 4.50 5.06
C LEU A 201 -8.27 5.49 5.34
N MET A 202 -8.46 5.91 6.59
CA MET A 202 -9.53 6.85 6.92
C MET A 202 -9.28 8.23 6.34
N ARG A 203 -8.05 8.75 6.39
CA ARG A 203 -7.70 10.03 5.74
C ARG A 203 -7.94 9.99 4.24
N PHE A 204 -7.64 8.87 3.58
CA PHE A 204 -7.95 8.67 2.17
C PHE A 204 -9.46 8.65 1.88
N LEU A 205 -10.29 8.14 2.81
CA LEU A 205 -11.75 8.01 2.65
C LEU A 205 -12.58 9.22 3.15
N GLN A 206 -11.96 10.21 3.80
CA GLN A 206 -12.59 11.45 4.31
C GLN A 206 -12.77 12.52 3.25
#